data_AF-A0A3E0QHF2-F1
#
_entry.id   AF-A0A3E0QHF2-F1
#
_cell.length_a   1.000
_cell.length_b   1.000
_cell.length_c   1.000
_cell.angle_alpha   90.00
_cell.angle_beta   90.00
_cell.angle_gamma   90.00
#
_symmetry.space_group_name_H-M   'P 1'
#
loop_
_entity.id
_entity.type
_entity.pdbx_description
1 polymer ?
#
loop_
_entity_poly.entity_id
_entity_poly.type
_entity_poly.pdbx_seq_one_letter_code
_entity_poly.pdbx_strand_id
1 'polypeptide(L)'
;MQELFQRKFIVLFFLALSCFLPNESKAQEKTGQAVDIVFCLDLSSSANGLIDRFRNHIWDYWYMLSRCQPAVNYRIGVVAYSRFSYGRKNGYVKVISDLGTDFEEMSAILFKIPSRIEKGDQFVGSALFTCLKKISWSKDPNALKVIFLVGNGDVRLGPDDVERVTERLVANKIILNTIYCTVPGERKAIHGWKKLAEMGNGKMEVMSLRNRYFDRLAGFDLQLFRALNRKFNHTYLHYGLGGYKRWKTIINEDNHIFVTNTEGYRYRSLYKISDDYQKKNHHWDLVDMYYKNPVAFMDVERKYLNDSCRKMYNEELRNYIIYKKYERKKLSAMIADMIAEKELKERAQGLVTEKTMATLDVISMRMLRELLKSKNVILPAI
;
A
#
# COMPACT_ATOMS: atom_id res chain seq x y z
N MET A 1 21.67 -46.66 -60.94
CA MET A 1 21.89 -45.25 -61.29
C MET A 1 20.89 -44.44 -60.49
N GLN A 2 21.28 -43.99 -59.29
CA GLN A 2 21.76 -42.62 -59.03
C GLN A 2 20.64 -41.60 -59.29
N GLU A 3 20.00 -41.04 -58.26
CA GLU A 3 20.36 -39.70 -57.75
C GLU A 3 19.40 -39.16 -56.66
N LEU A 4 20.05 -38.67 -55.60
CA LEU A 4 19.77 -37.52 -54.75
C LEU A 4 18.40 -37.33 -54.08
N PHE A 5 18.34 -37.82 -52.84
CA PHE A 5 17.57 -37.23 -51.74
C PHE A 5 18.20 -35.88 -51.32
N GLN A 6 17.57 -34.75 -51.64
CA GLN A 6 17.79 -33.49 -50.92
C GLN A 6 16.60 -33.21 -49.99
N ARG A 7 16.75 -33.57 -48.71
CA ARG A 7 15.85 -33.10 -47.65
C ARG A 7 16.17 -31.64 -47.33
N LYS A 8 15.33 -30.72 -47.82
CA LYS A 8 15.31 -29.32 -47.36
C LYS A 8 14.78 -29.28 -45.92
N PHE A 9 15.66 -29.03 -44.95
CA PHE A 9 15.27 -28.66 -43.59
C PHE A 9 14.71 -27.22 -43.63
N ILE A 10 13.39 -27.09 -43.57
CA ILE A 10 12.73 -25.81 -43.29
C ILE A 10 12.83 -25.59 -41.78
N VAL A 11 13.79 -24.76 -41.36
CA VAL A 11 13.84 -24.25 -39.98
C VAL A 11 12.76 -23.17 -39.86
N LEU A 12 11.60 -23.56 -39.33
CA LEU A 12 10.56 -22.62 -38.92
C LEU A 12 11.05 -21.84 -37.70
N PHE A 13 11.52 -20.62 -37.93
CA PHE A 13 11.79 -19.64 -36.90
C PHE A 13 10.46 -19.22 -36.29
N PHE A 14 10.04 -19.87 -35.19
CA PHE A 14 8.96 -19.34 -34.36
C PHE A 14 9.45 -18.04 -33.73
N LEU A 15 9.09 -16.91 -34.36
CA LEU A 15 9.14 -15.61 -33.70
C LEU A 15 8.16 -15.71 -32.53
N ALA A 16 8.68 -15.99 -31.33
CA ALA A 16 7.96 -15.78 -30.11
C ALA A 16 7.72 -14.28 -29.99
N LEU A 17 6.61 -13.82 -30.57
CA LEU A 17 6.05 -12.51 -30.30
C LEU A 17 5.73 -12.53 -28.80
N SER A 18 6.67 -12.03 -27.99
CA SER A 18 6.42 -11.68 -26.62
C SER A 18 5.40 -10.55 -26.65
N CYS A 19 4.11 -10.93 -26.70
CA CYS A 19 3.03 -10.06 -26.34
C CYS A 19 3.35 -9.58 -24.93
N PHE A 20 3.93 -8.39 -24.82
CA PHE A 20 3.87 -7.58 -23.63
C PHE A 20 2.39 -7.36 -23.38
N LEU A 21 1.77 -8.28 -22.63
CA LEU A 21 0.49 -8.02 -22.04
C LEU A 21 0.70 -6.76 -21.19
N PRO A 22 0.00 -5.65 -21.50
CA PRO A 22 0.04 -4.50 -20.62
C PRO A 22 -0.33 -5.02 -19.23
N ASN A 23 0.47 -4.66 -18.24
CA ASN A 23 0.22 -5.00 -16.85
C ASN A 23 -1.12 -4.36 -16.49
N GLU A 24 -2.22 -5.11 -16.65
CA GLU A 24 -3.54 -4.65 -16.26
C GLU A 24 -3.46 -4.43 -14.76
N SER A 25 -3.47 -3.16 -14.36
CA SER A 25 -3.57 -2.77 -12.96
C SER A 25 -4.72 -3.56 -12.36
N LYS A 26 -4.43 -4.33 -11.29
CA LYS A 26 -5.43 -4.97 -10.43
C LYS A 26 -6.26 -3.86 -9.78
N ALA A 27 -7.22 -3.33 -10.51
CA ALA A 27 -8.24 -2.45 -9.97
C ALA A 27 -9.23 -3.30 -9.17
N GLN A 28 -9.75 -2.75 -8.07
CA GLN A 28 -10.86 -3.38 -7.35
C GLN A 28 -12.04 -3.52 -8.33
N GLU A 29 -12.64 -4.71 -8.41
CA GLU A 29 -13.87 -4.92 -9.17
C GLU A 29 -14.90 -3.86 -8.75
N LYS A 30 -15.43 -3.14 -9.74
CA LYS A 30 -16.02 -1.80 -9.60
C LYS A 30 -17.17 -1.75 -8.60
N THR A 31 -16.94 -1.12 -7.45
CA THR A 31 -17.95 -0.37 -6.68
C THR A 31 -17.29 0.85 -6.01
N GLY A 32 -17.97 2.00 -6.00
CA GLY A 32 -17.51 3.21 -5.30
C GLY A 32 -16.73 4.24 -6.14
N GLN A 33 -16.57 5.44 -5.59
CA GLN A 33 -15.75 6.52 -6.18
C GLN A 33 -14.32 6.04 -6.39
N ALA A 34 -13.78 6.14 -7.61
CA ALA A 34 -12.40 5.78 -7.90
C ALA A 34 -11.42 6.79 -7.28
N VAL A 35 -10.41 6.29 -6.56
CA VAL A 35 -9.43 7.08 -5.82
C VAL A 35 -8.03 6.50 -6.05
N ASP A 36 -7.19 7.23 -6.78
CA ASP A 36 -5.78 6.89 -7.00
C ASP A 36 -4.88 7.78 -6.17
N ILE A 37 -4.04 7.17 -5.34
CA ILE A 37 -3.14 7.88 -4.44
C ILE A 37 -1.71 7.42 -4.72
N VAL A 38 -0.84 8.34 -5.11
CA VAL A 38 0.59 8.06 -5.31
C VAL A 38 1.41 8.82 -4.30
N PHE A 39 2.25 8.10 -3.55
CA PHE A 39 3.29 8.72 -2.74
C PHE A 39 4.59 8.79 -3.55
N CYS A 40 5.11 9.99 -3.77
CA CYS A 40 6.37 10.25 -4.46
C CYS A 40 7.42 10.68 -3.42
N LEU A 41 8.28 9.76 -3.01
CA LEU A 41 9.12 9.88 -1.82
C LEU A 41 10.58 10.17 -2.16
N ASP A 42 11.14 11.22 -1.56
CA ASP A 42 12.57 11.53 -1.61
C ASP A 42 13.35 10.54 -0.76
N LEU A 43 14.08 9.64 -1.42
CA LEU A 43 15.00 8.74 -0.75
C LEU A 43 16.42 9.24 -0.98
N SER A 44 16.79 10.28 -0.24
CA SER A 44 18.15 10.79 -0.15
C SER A 44 18.60 10.86 1.30
N SER A 45 19.91 10.98 1.52
CA SER A 45 20.48 11.10 2.86
C SER A 45 19.91 12.26 3.69
N SER A 46 19.48 13.34 3.01
CA SER A 46 18.89 14.52 3.66
C SER A 46 17.46 14.28 4.16
N ALA A 47 16.78 13.25 3.62
CA ALA A 47 15.44 12.82 3.97
C ALA A 47 15.44 11.47 4.72
N ASN A 48 16.59 11.10 5.32
CA ASN A 48 16.71 9.85 6.08
C ASN A 48 15.62 9.70 7.15
N GLY A 49 15.06 8.49 7.25
CA GLY A 49 13.89 8.19 8.09
C GLY A 49 12.54 8.41 7.40
N LEU A 50 12.46 9.06 6.22
CA LEU A 50 11.19 9.21 5.49
C LEU A 50 10.56 7.86 5.12
N ILE A 51 11.37 6.92 4.60
CA ILE A 51 10.88 5.59 4.23
C ILE A 51 10.34 4.81 5.43
N ASP A 52 11.00 4.91 6.59
CA ASP A 52 10.55 4.25 7.82
C ASP A 52 9.21 4.82 8.28
N ARG A 53 9.07 6.15 8.28
CA ARG A 53 7.80 6.83 8.62
C ARG A 53 6.67 6.40 7.69
N PHE A 54 6.97 6.29 6.39
CA PHE A 54 5.96 5.87 5.42
C PHE A 54 5.56 4.40 5.61
N ARG A 55 6.52 3.47 5.57
CA ARG A 55 6.22 2.02 5.64
C ARG A 55 5.62 1.60 6.99
N ASN A 56 5.98 2.29 8.07
CA ASN A 56 5.43 2.00 9.40
C ASN A 56 4.00 2.51 9.59
N HIS A 57 3.50 3.37 8.71
CA HIS A 57 2.16 3.97 8.80
C HIS A 57 1.30 3.75 7.55
N ILE A 58 1.77 2.95 6.59
CA ILE A 58 1.01 2.68 5.36
C ILE A 58 -0.34 2.00 5.64
N TRP A 59 -0.41 1.21 6.72
CA TRP A 59 -1.62 0.54 7.19
C TRP A 59 -2.72 1.50 7.63
N ASP A 60 -2.35 2.70 8.07
CA ASP A 60 -3.27 3.72 8.54
C ASP A 60 -4.18 4.20 7.39
N TYR A 61 -3.61 4.33 6.19
CA TYR A 61 -4.37 4.71 5.00
C TYR A 61 -5.35 3.62 4.59
N TRP A 62 -4.94 2.35 4.58
CA TRP A 62 -5.83 1.25 4.24
C TRP A 62 -6.96 1.11 5.24
N TYR A 63 -6.65 1.22 6.53
CA TYR A 63 -7.67 1.20 7.57
C TYR A 63 -8.66 2.37 7.47
N MET A 64 -8.18 3.58 7.16
CA MET A 64 -9.05 4.75 6.97
C MET A 64 -9.94 4.60 5.71
N LEU A 65 -9.32 4.24 4.57
CA LEU A 65 -10.01 4.13 3.28
C LEU A 65 -11.05 3.00 3.28
N SER A 66 -10.76 1.88 3.93
CA SER A 66 -11.68 0.74 4.04
C SER A 66 -12.95 1.04 4.84
N ARG A 67 -12.97 2.16 5.58
CA ARG A 67 -14.08 2.59 6.43
C ARG A 67 -14.82 3.81 5.87
N CYS A 68 -14.48 4.27 4.67
CA CYS A 68 -15.18 5.37 4.01
C CYS A 68 -16.63 4.97 3.64
N GLN A 69 -17.54 5.95 3.68
CA GLN A 69 -18.95 5.79 3.31
C GLN A 69 -19.40 6.90 2.36
N PRO A 70 -19.92 6.60 1.15
CA PRO A 70 -19.96 5.27 0.54
C PRO A 70 -18.55 4.69 0.37
N ALA A 71 -18.46 3.36 0.25
CA ALA A 71 -17.19 2.68 -0.02
C ALA A 71 -16.52 3.28 -1.28
N VAL A 72 -15.20 3.44 -1.23
CA VAL A 72 -14.41 3.99 -2.34
C VAL A 72 -13.57 2.88 -2.98
N ASN A 73 -13.32 2.98 -4.29
CA ASN A 73 -12.42 2.09 -5.02
C ASN A 73 -11.02 2.72 -5.02
N TYR A 74 -10.21 2.37 -4.02
CA TYR A 74 -8.92 3.01 -3.81
C TYR A 74 -7.74 2.16 -4.27
N ARG A 75 -6.78 2.79 -4.94
CA ARG A 75 -5.50 2.21 -5.32
C ARG A 75 -4.39 3.09 -4.78
N ILE A 76 -3.37 2.46 -4.21
CA ILE A 76 -2.18 3.18 -3.74
C ILE A 76 -0.98 2.76 -4.61
N GLY A 77 -0.13 3.71 -4.94
CA GLY A 77 1.12 3.53 -5.65
C GLY A 77 2.26 4.27 -4.94
N VAL A 78 3.49 3.84 -5.18
CA VAL A 78 4.69 4.44 -4.59
C VAL A 78 5.76 4.62 -5.66
N VAL A 79 6.22 5.86 -5.80
CA VAL A 79 7.39 6.24 -6.59
C VAL A 79 8.45 6.74 -5.61
N ALA A 80 9.69 6.32 -5.79
CA ALA A 80 10.81 6.81 -5.02
C ALA A 80 11.82 7.49 -5.95
N TYR A 81 12.43 8.57 -5.50
CA TYR A 81 13.44 9.31 -6.26
C TYR A 81 14.68 9.61 -5.42
N SER A 82 15.67 10.22 -6.06
CA SER A 82 16.96 10.64 -5.53
C SER A 82 18.04 9.56 -5.37
N ARG A 83 17.76 8.27 -5.51
CA ARG A 83 18.80 7.25 -5.30
C ARG A 83 19.64 6.99 -6.55
N PHE A 84 20.95 7.08 -6.43
CA PHE A 84 21.87 6.74 -7.53
C PHE A 84 21.70 5.31 -8.02
N SER A 85 21.37 4.38 -7.12
CA SER A 85 21.05 2.99 -7.43
C SER A 85 19.82 2.81 -8.36
N TYR A 86 18.98 3.85 -8.54
CA TYR A 86 17.87 3.84 -9.51
C TYR A 86 18.31 4.22 -10.94
N GLY A 87 19.56 4.65 -11.09
CA GLY A 87 20.21 4.87 -12.37
C GLY A 87 19.95 6.26 -12.96
N ARG A 88 21.03 6.88 -13.44
CA ARG A 88 21.01 8.23 -14.03
C ARG A 88 20.08 8.36 -15.23
N LYS A 89 19.98 7.30 -16.06
CA LYS A 89 19.09 7.26 -17.23
C LYS A 89 17.60 7.41 -16.88
N ASN A 90 17.22 7.05 -15.65
CA ASN A 90 15.85 7.20 -15.14
C ASN A 90 15.68 8.46 -14.29
N GLY A 91 16.65 9.39 -14.30
CA GLY A 91 16.65 10.56 -13.41
C GLY A 91 16.74 10.18 -11.92
N TYR A 92 17.32 9.02 -11.60
CA TYR A 92 17.35 8.46 -10.24
C TYR A 92 15.97 8.20 -9.64
N VAL A 93 14.98 7.86 -10.49
CA VAL A 93 13.60 7.56 -10.09
C VAL A 93 13.27 6.09 -10.34
N LYS A 94 12.51 5.49 -9.42
CA LYS A 94 11.97 4.13 -9.55
C LYS A 94 10.50 4.10 -9.12
N VAL A 95 9.64 3.50 -9.94
CA VAL A 95 8.31 3.05 -9.49
C VAL A 95 8.54 1.85 -8.57
N ILE A 96 8.29 2.03 -7.28
CA ILE A 96 8.44 0.99 -6.26
C ILE A 96 7.26 0.02 -6.33
N SER A 97 6.06 0.59 -6.45
CA SER A 97 4.81 -0.15 -6.65
C SER A 97 3.89 0.72 -7.51
N ASP A 98 3.33 0.16 -8.57
CA ASP A 98 2.29 0.83 -9.36
C ASP A 98 0.97 0.87 -8.58
N LEU A 99 -0.03 1.61 -9.07
CA LEU A 99 -1.36 1.67 -8.49
C LEU A 99 -2.01 0.29 -8.43
N GLY A 100 -2.27 -0.19 -7.21
CA GLY A 100 -2.98 -1.44 -6.98
C GLY A 100 -3.61 -1.52 -5.59
N THR A 101 -4.25 -2.66 -5.34
CA THR A 101 -4.92 -2.99 -4.08
C THR A 101 -4.22 -4.11 -3.31
N ASP A 102 -3.04 -4.56 -3.76
CA ASP A 102 -2.29 -5.61 -3.07
C ASP A 102 -1.39 -5.02 -1.97
N PHE A 103 -2.00 -4.87 -0.80
CA PHE A 103 -1.42 -4.23 0.37
C PHE A 103 -0.24 -5.01 0.95
N GLU A 104 -0.29 -6.34 0.93
CA GLU A 104 0.81 -7.19 1.43
C GLU A 104 2.02 -7.13 0.50
N GLU A 105 1.81 -7.15 -0.81
CA GLU A 105 2.92 -7.06 -1.77
C GLU A 105 3.62 -5.70 -1.68
N MET A 106 2.84 -4.61 -1.62
CA MET A 106 3.39 -3.27 -1.45
C MET A 106 4.21 -3.15 -0.17
N SER A 107 3.65 -3.58 0.96
CA SER A 107 4.35 -3.54 2.26
C SER A 107 5.66 -4.34 2.21
N ALA A 108 5.61 -5.56 1.68
CA ALA A 108 6.79 -6.41 1.55
C ALA A 108 7.90 -5.82 0.64
N ILE A 109 7.54 -5.03 -0.37
CA ILE A 109 8.51 -4.29 -1.20
C ILE A 109 9.10 -3.11 -0.40
N LEU A 110 8.28 -2.35 0.32
CA LEU A 110 8.72 -1.20 1.11
C LEU A 110 9.67 -1.60 2.24
N PHE A 111 9.44 -2.73 2.91
CA PHE A 111 10.35 -3.23 3.95
C PHE A 111 11.71 -3.69 3.43
N LYS A 112 11.86 -3.97 2.12
CA LYS A 112 13.16 -4.25 1.50
C LYS A 112 14.02 -3.01 1.26
N ILE A 113 13.43 -1.81 1.33
CA ILE A 113 14.19 -0.57 1.18
C ILE A 113 14.96 -0.32 2.49
N PRO A 114 16.28 -0.08 2.45
CA PRO A 114 17.06 0.16 3.66
C PRO A 114 16.64 1.47 4.34
N SER A 115 16.69 1.51 5.68
CA SER A 115 16.37 2.72 6.45
C SER A 115 17.39 3.84 6.27
N ARG A 116 18.68 3.48 6.13
CA ARG A 116 19.76 4.42 5.87
C ARG A 116 19.94 4.56 4.36
N ILE A 117 19.66 5.75 3.85
CA ILE A 117 19.78 6.09 2.44
C ILE A 117 21.06 6.89 2.21
N GLU A 118 21.72 6.55 1.12
CA GLU A 118 22.89 7.22 0.58
C GLU A 118 22.60 8.66 0.11
N LYS A 119 23.67 9.44 -0.19
CA LYS A 119 23.50 10.73 -0.86
C LYS A 119 22.80 10.51 -2.21
N GLY A 120 21.99 11.48 -2.59
CA GLY A 120 21.17 11.43 -3.79
C GLY A 120 20.97 12.78 -4.44
N ASP A 121 20.61 12.77 -5.73
CA ASP A 121 20.28 13.98 -6.49
C ASP A 121 18.77 14.12 -6.64
N GLN A 122 18.23 15.22 -6.16
CA GLN A 122 16.79 15.41 -5.96
C GLN A 122 16.10 15.92 -7.22
N PHE A 123 16.02 15.08 -8.26
CA PHE A 123 15.39 15.43 -9.54
C PHE A 123 13.86 15.35 -9.47
N VAL A 124 13.24 16.36 -8.84
CA VAL A 124 11.79 16.44 -8.62
C VAL A 124 11.02 16.43 -9.94
N GLY A 125 11.48 17.16 -10.96
CA GLY A 125 10.88 17.13 -12.30
C GLY A 125 10.81 15.72 -12.89
N SER A 126 11.91 14.96 -12.82
CA SER A 126 11.96 13.58 -13.30
C SER A 126 11.07 12.63 -12.48
N ALA A 127 10.94 12.89 -11.18
CA ALA A 127 10.07 12.13 -10.29
C ALA A 127 8.59 12.31 -10.68
N LEU A 128 8.15 13.56 -10.85
CA LEU A 128 6.80 13.88 -11.30
C LEU A 128 6.53 13.42 -12.72
N PHE A 129 7.53 13.50 -13.62
CA PHE A 129 7.40 13.00 -14.98
C PHE A 129 7.22 11.47 -15.00
N THR A 130 7.93 10.76 -14.11
CA THR A 130 7.74 9.33 -13.91
C THR A 130 6.35 9.02 -13.38
N CYS A 131 5.84 9.76 -12.39
CA CYS A 131 4.45 9.63 -11.92
C CYS A 131 3.45 9.84 -13.07
N LEU A 132 3.67 10.84 -13.93
CA LEU A 132 2.80 11.11 -15.08
C LEU A 132 2.82 9.98 -16.12
N LYS A 133 4.00 9.38 -16.38
CA LYS A 133 4.20 8.49 -17.54
C LYS A 133 4.16 7.01 -17.23
N LYS A 134 4.57 6.59 -16.04
CA LYS A 134 4.77 5.16 -15.70
C LYS A 134 3.74 4.62 -14.72
N ILE A 135 2.96 5.48 -14.05
CA ILE A 135 1.88 5.04 -13.17
C ILE A 135 0.61 4.77 -13.98
N SER A 136 -0.05 3.65 -13.70
CA SER A 136 -1.29 3.21 -14.36
C SER A 136 -2.53 3.90 -13.79
N TRP A 137 -2.59 5.22 -13.95
CA TRP A 137 -3.71 6.07 -13.51
C TRP A 137 -5.05 5.60 -14.07
N SER A 138 -6.11 5.83 -13.31
CA SER A 138 -7.47 5.44 -13.68
C SER A 138 -7.88 6.14 -14.96
N LYS A 139 -8.54 5.40 -15.85
CA LYS A 139 -9.15 5.96 -17.06
C LYS A 139 -10.53 6.58 -16.78
N ASP A 140 -11.06 6.39 -15.58
CA ASP A 140 -12.32 7.02 -15.18
C ASP A 140 -12.14 8.56 -15.11
N PRO A 141 -12.93 9.34 -15.88
CA PRO A 141 -12.82 10.80 -15.91
C PRO A 141 -13.21 11.48 -14.59
N ASN A 142 -13.90 10.76 -13.70
CA ASN A 142 -14.34 11.21 -12.39
C ASN A 142 -13.44 10.70 -11.24
N ALA A 143 -12.42 9.89 -11.53
CA ALA A 143 -11.48 9.43 -10.51
C ALA A 143 -10.79 10.62 -9.81
N LEU A 144 -10.72 10.55 -8.48
CA LEU A 144 -9.86 11.41 -7.69
C LEU A 144 -8.43 10.89 -7.83
N LYS A 145 -7.54 11.66 -8.45
CA LYS A 145 -6.13 11.29 -8.65
C LYS A 145 -5.24 12.25 -7.91
N VAL A 146 -4.39 11.73 -7.01
CA VAL A 146 -3.59 12.56 -6.11
C VAL A 146 -2.16 12.05 -6.05
N ILE A 147 -1.21 12.97 -6.13
CA ILE A 147 0.19 12.74 -5.78
C ILE A 147 0.47 13.46 -4.48
N PHE A 148 1.10 12.77 -3.53
CA PHE A 148 1.80 13.37 -2.40
C PHE A 148 3.31 13.34 -2.69
N LEU A 149 3.86 14.46 -3.14
CA LEU A 149 5.30 14.65 -3.30
C LEU A 149 5.90 14.99 -1.94
N VAL A 150 6.92 14.25 -1.50
CA VAL A 150 7.48 14.38 -0.15
C VAL A 150 9.01 14.43 -0.22
N GLY A 151 9.61 15.48 0.35
CA GLY A 151 11.05 15.69 0.27
C GLY A 151 11.46 17.10 0.71
N ASN A 152 12.71 17.47 0.45
CA ASN A 152 13.26 18.77 0.87
C ASN A 152 14.23 19.42 -0.14
N GLY A 153 14.48 18.78 -1.28
CA GLY A 153 15.42 19.28 -2.29
C GLY A 153 14.94 20.49 -3.05
N ASP A 154 15.86 21.19 -3.71
CA ASP A 154 15.48 22.20 -4.72
C ASP A 154 14.71 21.52 -5.86
N VAL A 155 13.51 22.01 -6.12
CA VAL A 155 12.57 21.43 -7.08
C VAL A 155 13.00 21.62 -8.54
N ARG A 156 13.95 22.52 -8.80
CA ARG A 156 14.42 22.87 -10.15
C ARG A 156 15.63 22.03 -10.60
N LEU A 157 16.11 21.12 -9.76
CA LEU A 157 17.22 20.24 -10.12
C LEU A 157 16.77 19.16 -11.12
N GLY A 158 17.71 18.78 -11.99
CA GLY A 158 17.53 17.68 -12.93
C GLY A 158 17.18 18.14 -14.35
N PRO A 159 16.97 17.18 -15.26
CA PRO A 159 16.80 17.47 -16.69
C PRO A 159 15.37 17.88 -17.08
N ASP A 160 14.37 17.51 -16.29
CA ASP A 160 12.96 17.76 -16.60
C ASP A 160 12.47 19.07 -15.98
N ASP A 161 11.86 19.93 -16.79
CA ASP A 161 11.20 21.15 -16.34
C ASP A 161 10.00 20.82 -15.45
N VAL A 162 10.17 21.03 -14.14
CA VAL A 162 9.18 20.70 -13.12
C VAL A 162 7.87 21.49 -13.28
N GLU A 163 7.93 22.71 -13.79
CA GLU A 163 6.77 23.57 -13.97
C GLU A 163 5.92 23.03 -15.13
N ARG A 164 6.55 22.73 -16.26
CA ARG A 164 5.90 22.09 -17.43
C ARG A 164 5.35 20.69 -17.12
N VAL A 165 6.05 19.91 -16.31
CA VAL A 165 5.56 18.59 -15.88
C VAL A 165 4.31 18.74 -15.00
N THR A 166 4.28 19.72 -14.11
CA THR A 166 3.14 19.99 -13.22
C THR A 166 1.90 20.42 -14.00
N GLU A 167 2.06 21.29 -15.01
CA GLU A 167 0.96 21.65 -15.92
C GLU A 167 0.34 20.42 -16.60
N ARG A 168 1.17 19.46 -17.00
CA ARG A 168 0.69 18.21 -17.62
C ARG A 168 -0.02 17.29 -16.63
N LEU A 169 0.40 17.26 -15.36
CA LEU A 169 -0.32 16.53 -14.30
C LEU A 169 -1.74 17.10 -14.15
N VAL A 170 -1.86 18.43 -14.04
CA VAL A 170 -3.15 19.12 -13.93
C VAL A 170 -4.03 18.88 -15.15
N ALA A 171 -3.47 18.94 -16.36
CA ALA A 171 -4.19 18.62 -17.60
C ALA A 171 -4.74 17.17 -17.61
N ASN A 172 -4.12 16.25 -16.86
CA ASN A 172 -4.58 14.87 -16.68
C ASN A 172 -5.47 14.68 -15.43
N LYS A 173 -5.94 15.79 -14.83
CA LYS A 173 -6.74 15.83 -13.59
C LYS A 173 -6.05 15.16 -12.40
N ILE A 174 -4.72 15.24 -12.33
CA ILE A 174 -3.94 14.75 -11.20
C ILE A 174 -3.62 15.94 -10.29
N ILE A 175 -4.09 15.88 -9.05
CA ILE A 175 -3.82 16.88 -8.01
C ILE A 175 -2.43 16.61 -7.44
N LEU A 176 -1.57 17.62 -7.38
CA LEU A 176 -0.26 17.54 -6.76
C LEU A 176 -0.26 18.26 -5.41
N ASN A 177 -0.22 17.47 -4.33
CA ASN A 177 0.06 17.94 -3.00
C ASN A 177 1.56 17.80 -2.70
N THR A 178 2.11 18.74 -1.95
CA THR A 178 3.54 18.71 -1.59
C THR A 178 3.71 18.74 -0.08
N ILE A 179 4.59 17.90 0.46
CA ILE A 179 4.92 17.84 1.88
C ILE A 179 6.43 18.09 2.02
N TYR A 180 6.79 19.28 2.47
CA TYR A 180 8.18 19.69 2.63
C TYR A 180 8.75 19.20 3.97
N CYS A 181 9.82 18.41 3.92
CA CYS A 181 10.57 17.95 5.08
C CYS A 181 11.55 19.03 5.54
N THR A 182 11.30 19.64 6.69
CA THR A 182 12.21 20.64 7.27
C THR A 182 13.51 20.01 7.75
N VAL A 183 14.61 20.68 7.41
CA VAL A 183 15.95 20.40 7.94
C VAL A 183 16.40 21.67 8.67
N PRO A 184 16.92 21.58 9.90
CA PRO A 184 17.39 22.77 10.62
C PRO A 184 18.44 23.55 9.83
N GLY A 185 18.24 24.86 9.73
CA GLY A 185 19.12 25.77 8.99
C GLY A 185 18.85 25.87 7.48
N GLU A 186 18.01 25.01 6.90
CA GLU A 186 17.75 25.00 5.44
C GLU A 186 16.26 25.20 5.14
N ARG A 187 15.96 26.33 4.47
CA ARG A 187 14.59 26.71 4.08
C ARG A 187 14.51 27.26 2.65
N LYS A 188 15.59 27.26 1.86
CA LYS A 188 15.61 27.95 0.57
C LYS A 188 14.65 27.31 -0.43
N ALA A 189 14.54 25.98 -0.41
CA ALA A 189 13.68 25.24 -1.33
C ALA A 189 12.18 25.40 -1.06
N ILE A 190 11.75 25.78 0.15
CA ILE A 190 10.34 25.74 0.58
C ILE A 190 9.39 26.52 -0.35
N HIS A 191 9.85 27.64 -0.90
CA HIS A 191 9.06 28.46 -1.83
C HIS A 191 8.78 27.73 -3.14
N GLY A 192 9.75 26.96 -3.65
CA GLY A 192 9.57 26.12 -4.83
C GLY A 192 8.52 25.03 -4.59
N TRP A 193 8.54 24.39 -3.42
CA TRP A 193 7.53 23.40 -3.02
C TRP A 193 6.14 24.01 -2.93
N LYS A 194 5.99 25.18 -2.29
CA LYS A 194 4.73 25.92 -2.23
C LYS A 194 4.19 26.26 -3.62
N LYS A 195 5.04 26.82 -4.50
CA LYS A 195 4.67 27.14 -5.89
C LYS A 195 4.18 25.89 -6.65
N LEU A 196 4.84 24.75 -6.50
CA LEU A 196 4.42 23.51 -7.16
C LEU A 196 3.05 23.01 -6.69
N ALA A 197 2.76 23.08 -5.39
CA ALA A 197 1.43 22.70 -4.90
C ALA A 197 0.33 23.60 -5.48
N GLU A 198 0.57 24.92 -5.51
CA GLU A 198 -0.37 25.90 -6.07
C GLU A 198 -0.60 25.64 -7.57
N MET A 199 0.46 25.44 -8.35
CA MET A 199 0.37 25.07 -9.76
C MET A 199 -0.32 23.71 -9.97
N GLY A 200 -0.21 22.82 -8.99
CA GLY A 200 -0.73 21.47 -8.98
C GLY A 200 -2.20 21.32 -8.56
N ASN A 201 -2.92 22.43 -8.35
CA ASN A 201 -4.26 22.46 -7.74
C ASN A 201 -4.34 21.74 -6.39
N GLY A 202 -3.23 21.70 -5.65
CA GLY A 202 -3.12 21.04 -4.36
C GLY A 202 -2.76 21.99 -3.23
N LYS A 203 -2.39 21.41 -2.10
CA LYS A 203 -1.93 22.13 -0.92
C LYS A 203 -0.49 21.77 -0.59
N MET A 204 0.17 22.69 0.09
CA MET A 204 1.50 22.49 0.62
C MET A 204 1.43 22.39 2.14
N GLU A 205 2.15 21.41 2.68
CA GLU A 205 2.30 21.19 4.10
C GLU A 205 3.76 21.01 4.45
N VAL A 206 4.07 21.21 5.74
CA VAL A 206 5.43 21.19 6.25
C VAL A 206 5.49 20.21 7.41
N MET A 207 6.52 19.35 7.40
CA MET A 207 6.76 18.42 8.51
C MET A 207 8.22 18.42 8.92
N SER A 208 8.51 17.91 10.11
CA SER A 208 9.87 17.64 10.55
C SER A 208 10.08 16.13 10.66
N LEU A 209 11.16 15.63 10.07
CA LEU A 209 11.60 14.24 10.25
C LEU A 209 12.10 13.97 11.67
N ARG A 210 12.11 14.97 12.57
CA ARG A 210 12.35 14.81 14.01
C ARG A 210 11.07 14.63 14.82
N ASN A 211 9.90 14.88 14.24
CA ASN A 211 8.62 14.71 14.94
C ASN A 211 8.51 13.25 15.37
N ARG A 212 8.33 13.02 16.67
CA ARG A 212 8.10 11.67 17.19
C ARG A 212 6.63 11.32 16.98
N TYR A 213 6.33 10.04 17.05
CA TYR A 213 4.94 9.60 17.15
C TYR A 213 4.55 9.60 18.62
N PHE A 214 3.30 9.98 18.90
CA PHE A 214 2.72 9.78 20.21
C PHE A 214 2.49 8.28 20.40
N ASP A 215 2.98 7.71 21.50
CA ASP A 215 2.78 6.30 21.82
C ASP A 215 1.40 6.09 22.45
N ARG A 216 0.41 5.86 21.58
CA ARG A 216 -0.95 5.60 22.01
C ARG A 216 -1.12 4.21 22.63
N LEU A 217 -0.13 3.30 22.58
CA LEU A 217 -0.25 1.96 23.18
C LEU A 217 0.34 1.86 24.58
N ALA A 218 0.67 2.98 25.22
CA ALA A 218 0.99 3.00 26.65
C ALA A 218 -0.11 2.29 27.46
N GLY A 219 0.30 1.35 28.33
CA GLY A 219 -0.60 0.55 29.16
C GLY A 219 -1.46 -0.49 28.42
N PHE A 220 -1.25 -0.71 27.12
CA PHE A 220 -1.96 -1.74 26.35
C PHE A 220 -1.26 -3.10 26.46
N ASP A 221 -2.03 -4.18 26.60
CA ASP A 221 -1.48 -5.54 26.59
C ASP A 221 -1.08 -5.97 25.16
N LEU A 222 0.08 -5.49 24.74
CA LEU A 222 0.67 -5.78 23.43
C LEU A 222 0.95 -7.28 23.23
N GLN A 223 1.25 -8.02 24.30
CA GLN A 223 1.56 -9.44 24.20
C GLN A 223 0.31 -10.26 23.93
N LEU A 224 -0.79 -10.01 24.65
CA LEU A 224 -2.08 -10.61 24.37
C LEU A 224 -2.58 -10.23 22.98
N PHE A 225 -2.49 -8.96 22.61
CA PHE A 225 -2.90 -8.49 21.28
C PHE A 225 -2.13 -9.20 20.17
N ARG A 226 -0.81 -9.33 20.31
CA ARG A 226 0.03 -10.08 19.38
C ARG A 226 -0.32 -11.58 19.35
N ALA A 227 -0.62 -12.17 20.51
CA ALA A 227 -1.01 -13.57 20.60
C ALA A 227 -2.35 -13.84 19.88
N LEU A 228 -3.35 -12.95 20.04
CA LEU A 228 -4.61 -13.04 19.31
C LEU A 228 -4.41 -12.92 17.80
N ASN A 229 -3.61 -11.97 17.35
CA ASN A 229 -3.29 -11.83 15.93
C ASN A 229 -2.53 -13.04 15.35
N ARG A 230 -1.64 -13.67 16.13
CA ARG A 230 -0.99 -14.93 15.73
C ARG A 230 -2.02 -16.06 15.60
N LYS A 231 -2.93 -16.21 16.57
CA LYS A 231 -4.05 -17.17 16.48
C LYS A 231 -4.91 -16.89 15.25
N PHE A 232 -5.19 -15.61 14.96
CA PHE A 232 -5.95 -15.20 13.78
C PHE A 232 -5.27 -15.68 12.48
N ASN A 233 -3.95 -15.56 12.36
CA ASN A 233 -3.21 -16.06 11.20
C ASN A 233 -3.29 -17.58 11.02
N HIS A 234 -3.50 -18.34 12.10
CA HIS A 234 -3.72 -19.79 12.05
C HIS A 234 -5.14 -20.17 11.61
N THR A 235 -6.00 -19.19 11.31
CA THR A 235 -7.31 -19.42 10.70
C THR A 235 -7.28 -19.39 9.18
N TYR A 236 -6.19 -18.93 8.56
CA TYR A 236 -6.02 -19.00 7.11
C TYR A 236 -5.78 -20.44 6.67
N LEU A 237 -6.55 -20.87 5.67
CA LEU A 237 -6.46 -22.19 5.06
C LEU A 237 -5.93 -22.00 3.64
N HIS A 238 -4.61 -21.90 3.55
CA HIS A 238 -4.00 -21.53 2.28
C HIS A 238 -4.09 -22.65 1.24
N TYR A 239 -4.29 -22.28 -0.03
CA TYR A 239 -4.31 -23.21 -1.15
C TYR A 239 -3.67 -22.60 -2.42
N GLY A 240 -3.46 -23.46 -3.42
CA GLY A 240 -2.86 -23.07 -4.70
C GLY A 240 -1.34 -22.86 -4.62
N LEU A 241 -0.70 -22.78 -5.79
CA LEU A 241 0.76 -22.66 -5.91
C LEU A 241 1.37 -21.50 -5.10
N GLY A 242 0.65 -20.38 -4.99
CA GLY A 242 1.10 -19.18 -4.29
C GLY A 242 0.65 -19.07 -2.84
N GLY A 243 -0.27 -19.93 -2.36
CA GLY A 243 -0.96 -19.70 -1.10
C GLY A 243 -0.06 -19.74 0.13
N TYR A 244 0.84 -20.73 0.21
CA TYR A 244 1.80 -20.80 1.30
C TYR A 244 2.72 -19.57 1.34
N LYS A 245 3.22 -19.12 0.18
CA LYS A 245 4.04 -17.92 0.07
C LYS A 245 3.28 -16.69 0.54
N ARG A 246 2.01 -16.55 0.16
CA ARG A 246 1.15 -15.43 0.56
C ARG A 246 0.91 -15.40 2.07
N TRP A 247 0.55 -16.54 2.65
CA TRP A 247 0.41 -16.69 4.10
C TRP A 247 1.70 -16.32 4.85
N LYS A 248 2.85 -16.78 4.36
CA LYS A 248 4.16 -16.45 4.94
C LYS A 248 4.48 -14.96 4.85
N THR A 249 4.13 -14.29 3.74
CA THR A 249 4.27 -12.83 3.63
C THR A 249 3.47 -12.12 4.73
N ILE A 250 2.21 -12.50 4.96
CA ILE A 250 1.36 -11.89 6.00
C ILE A 250 2.02 -12.00 7.39
N ILE A 251 2.57 -13.16 7.72
CA ILE A 251 3.26 -13.39 9.01
C ILE A 251 4.53 -12.54 9.12
N ASN A 252 5.32 -12.45 8.05
CA ASN A 252 6.53 -11.64 8.05
C ASN A 252 6.20 -10.16 8.23
N GLU A 253 5.18 -9.65 7.53
CA GLU A 253 4.76 -8.26 7.64
C GLU A 253 4.17 -7.94 9.03
N ASP A 254 3.41 -8.86 9.64
CA ASP A 254 2.97 -8.74 11.04
C ASP A 254 4.18 -8.61 11.99
N ASN A 255 5.24 -9.38 11.76
CA ASN A 255 6.44 -9.35 12.60
C ASN A 255 7.26 -8.07 12.37
N HIS A 256 7.47 -7.67 11.12
CA HIS A 256 8.17 -6.43 10.76
C HIS A 256 7.51 -5.24 11.44
N ILE A 257 6.20 -5.07 11.27
CA ILE A 257 5.52 -3.90 11.80
C ILE A 257 5.42 -3.92 13.33
N PHE A 258 5.21 -5.08 13.97
CA PHE A 258 5.20 -5.13 15.45
C PHE A 258 6.52 -4.64 16.04
N VAL A 259 7.66 -5.05 15.45
CA VAL A 259 8.99 -4.69 15.95
C VAL A 259 9.31 -3.22 15.68
N THR A 260 8.87 -2.69 14.54
CA THR A 260 9.25 -1.34 14.10
C THR A 260 8.26 -0.25 14.52
N ASN A 261 6.99 -0.58 14.69
CA ASN A 261 5.93 0.35 15.06
C ASN A 261 4.67 -0.35 15.59
N THR A 262 4.51 -0.38 16.92
CA THR A 262 3.33 -0.99 17.58
C THR A 262 2.02 -0.29 17.20
N GLU A 263 2.03 1.03 16.95
CA GLU A 263 0.88 1.76 16.43
C GLU A 263 0.48 1.29 15.03
N GLY A 264 1.44 1.17 14.12
CA GLY A 264 1.22 0.61 12.78
C GLY A 264 0.72 -0.84 12.85
N TYR A 265 1.19 -1.62 13.82
CA TYR A 265 0.70 -2.98 14.07
C TYR A 265 -0.78 -3.00 14.50
N ARG A 266 -1.23 -2.01 15.29
CA ARG A 266 -2.66 -1.83 15.59
C ARG A 266 -3.46 -1.62 14.31
N TYR A 267 -3.10 -0.63 13.50
CA TYR A 267 -3.83 -0.31 12.27
C TYR A 267 -3.82 -1.48 11.27
N ARG A 268 -2.67 -2.17 11.12
CA ARG A 268 -2.59 -3.40 10.33
C ARG A 268 -3.56 -4.46 10.84
N SER A 269 -3.56 -4.71 12.14
CA SER A 269 -4.42 -5.74 12.75
C SER A 269 -5.91 -5.41 12.55
N LEU A 270 -6.30 -4.15 12.76
CA LEU A 270 -7.66 -3.68 12.55
C LEU A 270 -8.09 -3.71 11.07
N TYR A 271 -7.19 -3.34 10.16
CA TYR A 271 -7.46 -3.45 8.73
C TYR A 271 -7.60 -4.92 8.30
N LYS A 272 -6.70 -5.78 8.77
CA LYS A 272 -6.70 -7.20 8.42
C LYS A 272 -7.98 -7.91 8.86
N ILE A 273 -8.57 -7.57 10.00
CA ILE A 273 -9.84 -8.19 10.44
C ILE A 273 -11.09 -7.62 9.73
N SER A 274 -10.94 -6.56 8.93
CA SER A 274 -12.05 -5.93 8.23
C SER A 274 -12.54 -6.76 7.05
N ASP A 275 -13.81 -6.57 6.68
CA ASP A 275 -14.42 -7.18 5.50
C ASP A 275 -13.72 -6.77 4.19
N ASP A 276 -13.19 -5.54 4.13
CA ASP A 276 -12.44 -5.06 2.97
C ASP A 276 -11.17 -5.89 2.72
N TYR A 277 -10.55 -6.42 3.78
CA TYR A 277 -9.43 -7.35 3.66
C TYR A 277 -9.90 -8.80 3.49
N GLN A 278 -10.75 -9.31 4.39
CA GLN A 278 -11.15 -10.72 4.53
C GLN A 278 -12.13 -11.25 3.47
N LYS A 279 -12.50 -10.46 2.45
CA LYS A 279 -13.36 -10.95 1.36
C LYS A 279 -12.65 -10.91 0.01
N LYS A 280 -11.35 -10.60 0.01
CA LYS A 280 -10.53 -10.43 -1.19
C LYS A 280 -9.47 -11.53 -1.34
N ASN A 281 -9.37 -12.48 -0.41
CA ASN A 281 -8.33 -13.51 -0.44
C ASN A 281 -8.78 -14.85 -1.03
N HIS A 282 -9.98 -14.92 -1.61
CA HIS A 282 -10.55 -16.17 -2.14
C HIS A 282 -9.65 -16.94 -3.11
N HIS A 283 -8.71 -16.29 -3.80
CA HIS A 283 -7.70 -16.91 -4.68
C HIS A 283 -6.57 -17.70 -3.98
N TRP A 284 -6.45 -17.62 -2.65
CA TRP A 284 -5.45 -18.39 -1.89
C TRP A 284 -5.91 -18.83 -0.51
N ASP A 285 -7.02 -18.34 0.04
CA ASP A 285 -7.58 -18.76 1.33
C ASP A 285 -8.95 -19.42 1.17
N LEU A 286 -9.09 -20.65 1.67
CA LEU A 286 -10.33 -21.42 1.57
C LEU A 286 -11.50 -20.81 2.37
N VAL A 287 -11.22 -20.06 3.44
CA VAL A 287 -12.28 -19.42 4.23
C VAL A 287 -12.92 -18.27 3.44
N ASP A 288 -12.11 -17.41 2.82
CA ASP A 288 -12.59 -16.35 1.91
C ASP A 288 -13.24 -16.97 0.65
N MET A 289 -12.69 -18.06 0.11
CA MET A 289 -13.31 -18.81 -0.98
C MET A 289 -14.71 -19.27 -0.60
N TYR A 290 -14.87 -19.90 0.56
CA TYR A 290 -16.16 -20.39 1.04
C TYR A 290 -17.15 -19.24 1.27
N TYR A 291 -16.68 -18.06 1.67
CA TYR A 291 -17.52 -16.87 1.75
C TYR A 291 -18.06 -16.44 0.37
N LYS A 292 -17.22 -16.49 -0.68
CA LYS A 292 -17.60 -16.12 -2.06
C LYS A 292 -18.44 -17.19 -2.75
N ASN A 293 -18.07 -18.45 -2.63
CA ASN A 293 -18.77 -19.60 -3.21
C ASN A 293 -18.58 -20.84 -2.30
N PRO A 294 -19.63 -21.24 -1.55
CA PRO A 294 -19.57 -22.36 -0.60
C PRO A 294 -19.26 -23.74 -1.18
N VAL A 295 -19.25 -23.92 -2.52
CA VAL A 295 -18.92 -25.21 -3.16
C VAL A 295 -17.57 -25.22 -3.88
N ALA A 296 -16.96 -24.06 -4.14
CA ALA A 296 -15.74 -23.95 -4.94
C ALA A 296 -14.52 -24.68 -4.34
N PHE A 297 -14.51 -24.92 -3.03
CA PHE A 297 -13.41 -25.64 -2.37
C PHE A 297 -13.31 -27.11 -2.81
N MET A 298 -14.38 -27.67 -3.37
CA MET A 298 -14.42 -29.06 -3.84
C MET A 298 -13.54 -29.29 -5.07
N ASP A 299 -13.31 -28.24 -5.88
CA ASP A 299 -12.54 -28.30 -7.12
C ASP A 299 -11.05 -27.97 -6.90
N VAL A 300 -10.65 -27.67 -5.67
CA VAL A 300 -9.26 -27.30 -5.35
C VAL A 300 -8.36 -28.54 -5.39
N GLU A 301 -7.26 -28.44 -6.12
CA GLU A 301 -6.23 -29.49 -6.15
C GLU A 301 -5.65 -29.76 -4.76
N ARG A 302 -5.95 -30.96 -4.22
CA ARG A 302 -5.56 -31.37 -2.86
C ARG A 302 -4.08 -31.23 -2.55
N LYS A 303 -3.20 -31.45 -3.54
CA LYS A 303 -1.73 -31.33 -3.36
C LYS A 303 -1.28 -29.92 -2.99
N TYR A 304 -2.08 -28.89 -3.30
CA TYR A 304 -1.80 -27.50 -2.99
C TYR A 304 -2.49 -26.99 -1.72
N LEU A 305 -3.25 -27.82 -1.01
CA LEU A 305 -3.80 -27.48 0.30
C LEU A 305 -2.71 -27.47 1.37
N ASN A 306 -2.94 -26.72 2.44
CA ASN A 306 -2.13 -26.81 3.66
C ASN A 306 -2.16 -28.23 4.25
N ASP A 307 -1.08 -28.61 4.92
CA ASP A 307 -0.81 -29.98 5.37
C ASP A 307 -1.98 -30.65 6.10
N SER A 308 -2.63 -29.90 7.00
CA SER A 308 -3.78 -30.37 7.76
C SER A 308 -5.01 -30.68 6.89
N CYS A 309 -5.19 -29.98 5.77
CA CYS A 309 -6.37 -30.14 4.90
C CYS A 309 -6.16 -31.15 3.78
N ARG A 310 -4.92 -31.46 3.39
CA ARG A 310 -4.63 -32.36 2.25
C ARG A 310 -5.29 -33.73 2.35
N LYS A 311 -5.43 -34.26 3.56
CA LYS A 311 -5.96 -35.60 3.86
C LYS A 311 -7.46 -35.63 4.17
N MET A 312 -8.13 -34.47 4.29
CA MET A 312 -9.54 -34.39 4.67
C MET A 312 -10.45 -34.66 3.47
N TYR A 313 -11.49 -35.48 3.61
CA TYR A 313 -12.52 -35.62 2.56
C TYR A 313 -13.36 -34.34 2.42
N ASN A 314 -14.19 -34.22 1.38
CA ASN A 314 -14.92 -32.97 1.11
C ASN A 314 -15.82 -32.53 2.26
N GLU A 315 -16.49 -33.46 2.93
CA GLU A 315 -17.34 -33.16 4.10
C GLU A 315 -16.51 -32.70 5.31
N GLU A 316 -15.41 -33.40 5.61
CA GLU A 316 -14.48 -33.03 6.68
C GLU A 316 -13.85 -31.65 6.43
N LEU A 317 -13.41 -31.40 5.20
CA LEU A 317 -12.84 -30.13 4.78
C LEU A 317 -13.86 -29.00 4.90
N ARG A 318 -15.12 -29.24 4.50
CA ARG A 318 -16.21 -28.27 4.69
C ARG A 318 -16.39 -27.92 6.16
N ASN A 319 -16.48 -28.93 7.03
CA ASN A 319 -16.65 -28.72 8.46
C ASN A 319 -15.45 -27.97 9.07
N TYR A 320 -14.24 -28.27 8.62
CA TYR A 320 -13.03 -27.57 9.05
C TYR A 320 -12.98 -26.11 8.59
N ILE A 321 -13.36 -25.82 7.33
CA ILE A 321 -13.49 -24.45 6.82
C ILE A 321 -14.53 -23.66 7.63
N ILE A 322 -15.69 -24.26 7.93
CA ILE A 322 -16.75 -23.62 8.74
C ILE A 322 -16.22 -23.33 10.17
N TYR A 323 -15.52 -24.29 10.78
CA TYR A 323 -14.89 -24.11 12.08
C TYR A 323 -13.88 -22.95 12.06
N LYS A 324 -12.98 -22.92 11.06
CA LYS A 324 -12.00 -21.83 10.92
C LYS A 324 -12.63 -20.48 10.64
N LYS A 325 -13.72 -20.43 9.88
CA LYS A 325 -14.53 -19.21 9.69
C LYS A 325 -15.08 -18.70 11.02
N TYR A 326 -15.63 -19.58 11.85
CA TYR A 326 -16.13 -19.22 13.18
C TYR A 326 -15.01 -18.74 14.11
N GLU A 327 -13.90 -19.48 14.17
CA GLU A 327 -12.72 -19.11 14.95
C GLU A 327 -12.18 -17.74 14.53
N ARG A 328 -12.09 -17.49 13.21
CA ARG A 328 -11.67 -16.20 12.64
C ARG A 328 -12.57 -15.07 13.10
N LYS A 329 -13.89 -15.23 13.00
CA LYS A 329 -14.86 -14.22 13.44
C LYS A 329 -14.74 -13.92 14.94
N LYS A 330 -14.59 -14.96 15.77
CA LYS A 330 -14.38 -14.81 17.22
C LYS A 330 -13.09 -14.02 17.52
N LEU A 331 -11.98 -14.39 16.87
CA LEU A 331 -10.70 -13.71 17.06
C LEU A 331 -10.74 -12.27 16.54
N SER A 332 -11.41 -11.99 15.41
CA SER A 332 -11.64 -10.63 14.94
C SER A 332 -12.34 -9.76 15.97
N ALA A 333 -13.41 -10.27 16.59
CA ALA A 333 -14.15 -9.57 17.63
C ALA A 333 -13.24 -9.25 18.83
N MET A 334 -12.51 -10.25 19.35
CA MET A 334 -11.59 -10.04 20.48
C MET A 334 -10.50 -8.99 20.18
N ILE A 335 -9.94 -9.00 18.97
CA ILE A 335 -8.94 -8.00 18.53
C ILE A 335 -9.56 -6.60 18.48
N ALA A 336 -10.77 -6.46 17.93
CA ALA A 336 -11.48 -5.19 17.85
C ALA A 336 -11.86 -4.65 19.24
N ASP A 337 -12.40 -5.53 20.11
CA ASP A 337 -12.86 -5.19 21.45
C ASP A 337 -11.71 -4.70 22.32
N MET A 338 -10.54 -5.34 22.28
CA MET A 338 -9.35 -4.88 23.00
C MET A 338 -8.98 -3.42 22.67
N ILE A 339 -9.07 -3.03 21.39
CA ILE A 339 -8.80 -1.65 20.97
C ILE A 339 -9.93 -0.72 21.43
N ALA A 340 -11.18 -1.10 21.20
CA ALA A 340 -12.34 -0.29 21.58
C ALA A 340 -12.39 -0.01 23.09
N GLU A 341 -12.11 -1.01 23.93
CA GLU A 341 -12.04 -0.87 25.38
C GLU A 341 -10.96 0.12 25.82
N LYS A 342 -9.78 0.07 25.17
CA LYS A 342 -8.71 1.03 25.44
C LYS A 342 -9.13 2.45 25.06
N GLU A 343 -9.68 2.64 23.86
CA GLU A 343 -10.16 3.96 23.42
C GLU A 343 -11.24 4.51 24.35
N LEU A 344 -12.16 3.67 24.81
CA LEU A 344 -13.21 4.07 25.75
C LEU A 344 -12.64 4.52 27.10
N LYS A 345 -11.66 3.77 27.64
CA LYS A 345 -10.98 4.13 28.90
C LYS A 345 -10.21 5.44 28.78
N GLU A 346 -9.49 5.64 27.67
CA GLU A 346 -8.76 6.88 27.40
C GLU A 346 -9.70 8.08 27.30
N ARG A 347 -10.82 7.96 26.59
CA ARG A 347 -11.85 9.01 26.49
C ARG A 347 -12.46 9.33 27.86
N ALA A 348 -12.79 8.32 28.65
CA ALA A 348 -13.33 8.50 30.00
C ALA A 348 -12.34 9.24 30.93
N GLN A 349 -11.03 9.11 30.67
CA GLN A 349 -9.96 9.81 31.38
C GLN A 349 -9.61 11.18 30.76
N GLY A 350 -10.32 11.63 29.72
CA GLY A 350 -10.04 12.89 29.03
C GLY A 350 -8.73 12.89 28.24
N LEU A 351 -8.17 11.72 27.94
CA LEU A 351 -6.93 11.60 27.18
C LEU A 351 -7.18 11.82 25.68
N VAL A 352 -6.17 12.38 25.00
CA VAL A 352 -6.19 12.55 23.55
C VAL A 352 -6.18 11.17 22.89
N THR A 353 -7.20 10.90 22.07
CA THR A 353 -7.34 9.62 21.36
C THR A 353 -7.00 9.70 19.88
N GLU A 354 -6.74 10.90 19.34
CA GLU A 354 -6.41 11.07 17.93
C GLU A 354 -4.93 11.40 17.73
N LYS A 355 -4.38 11.06 16.56
CA LYS A 355 -3.02 11.45 16.19
C LYS A 355 -2.99 12.94 15.81
N THR A 356 -2.29 13.75 16.59
CA THR A 356 -2.22 15.21 16.38
C THR A 356 -0.85 15.71 15.92
N MET A 357 0.20 14.90 16.03
CA MET A 357 1.55 15.30 15.65
C MET A 357 1.68 15.41 14.13
N ALA A 358 2.36 16.47 13.66
CA ALA A 358 2.56 16.78 12.25
C ALA A 358 3.55 15.80 11.57
N THR A 359 3.16 14.53 11.47
CA THR A 359 3.89 13.46 10.78
C THR A 359 3.32 13.23 9.39
N LEU A 360 4.02 12.47 8.54
CA LEU A 360 3.63 12.23 7.15
C LEU A 360 2.20 11.68 7.02
N ASP A 361 1.89 10.64 7.79
CA ASP A 361 0.58 9.99 7.84
C ASP A 361 -0.51 10.96 8.28
N VAL A 362 -0.32 11.70 9.38
CA VAL A 362 -1.32 12.65 9.88
C VAL A 362 -1.60 13.76 8.86
N ILE A 363 -0.55 14.37 8.32
CA ILE A 363 -0.67 15.48 7.36
C ILE A 363 -1.34 15.01 6.07
N SER A 364 -0.81 13.95 5.45
CA SER A 364 -1.34 13.49 4.16
C SER A 364 -2.74 12.87 4.29
N MET A 365 -3.05 12.17 5.40
CA MET A 365 -4.42 11.71 5.66
C MET A 365 -5.38 12.88 5.87
N ARG A 366 -4.97 13.97 6.55
CA ARG A 366 -5.79 15.19 6.67
C ARG A 366 -6.08 15.79 5.29
N MET A 367 -5.05 15.95 4.46
CA MET A 367 -5.22 16.45 3.08
C MET A 367 -6.11 15.54 2.24
N LEU A 368 -5.92 14.22 2.33
CA LEU A 368 -6.73 13.23 1.61
C LEU A 368 -8.18 13.24 2.10
N ARG A 369 -8.42 13.38 3.41
CA ARG A 369 -9.77 13.53 4.00
C ARG A 369 -10.51 14.72 3.42
N GLU A 370 -9.86 15.87 3.26
CA GLU A 370 -10.48 17.06 2.66
C GLU A 370 -10.87 16.81 1.20
N LEU A 371 -9.99 16.17 0.41
CA LEU A 371 -10.27 15.81 -0.97
C LEU A 371 -11.43 14.81 -1.07
N LEU A 372 -11.47 13.81 -0.21
CA LEU A 372 -12.56 12.83 -0.15
C LEU A 372 -13.90 13.45 0.27
N LYS A 373 -13.89 14.36 1.25
CA LYS A 373 -15.09 15.13 1.63
C LYS A 373 -15.65 15.95 0.47
N SER A 374 -14.79 16.54 -0.36
CA SER A 374 -15.21 17.26 -1.59
C SER A 374 -15.89 16.35 -2.63
N LYS A 375 -15.75 15.03 -2.47
CA LYS A 375 -16.43 13.99 -3.26
C LYS A 375 -17.61 13.35 -2.54
N ASN A 376 -18.13 13.99 -1.49
CA ASN A 376 -19.22 13.48 -0.64
C ASN A 376 -18.91 12.13 0.02
N VAL A 377 -17.64 11.86 0.30
CA VAL A 377 -17.21 10.67 1.05
C VAL A 377 -17.09 11.04 2.54
N ILE A 378 -17.83 10.30 3.38
CA ILE A 378 -17.78 10.35 4.83
C ILE A 378 -16.61 9.48 5.30
N LEU A 379 -15.76 10.02 6.18
CA LEU A 379 -14.57 9.33 6.71
C LEU A 379 -14.73 9.03 8.21
N PRO A 380 -14.12 7.95 8.73
CA PRO A 380 -14.10 7.67 10.17
C PRO A 380 -13.35 8.76 10.96
N ALA A 381 -13.51 8.83 12.29
CA ALA A 381 -12.62 9.62 13.16
C ALA A 381 -11.15 9.15 13.07
N ILE A 382 -10.17 9.95 13.51
CA ILE A 382 -8.71 9.66 13.40
C ILE A 382 -8.22 8.75 14.52
#